data_AF-A0A968NVK7-F1
#
_entry.id   AF-A0A968NVK7-F1
#
_cell.length_a   1.000
_cell.length_b   1.000
_cell.length_c   1.000
_cell.angle_alpha   90.00
_cell.angle_beta   90.00
_cell.angle_gamma   90.00
#
_symmetry.space_group_name_H-M   'P 1'
#
loop_
_entity.id
_entity.type
_entity.pdbx_description
1 polymer ?
#
loop_
_entity_poly.entity_id
_entity_poly.type
_entity_poly.pdbx_seq_one_letter_code
_entity_poly.pdbx_strand_id
1 'polypeptide(L)' 'MLLETPKFEELKTPAVQSIHCPNCGSFAKRHRLASERTQTECPTCDYFMLTCSRTGSVLEAYAPGLWVR' A
#
# COMPACT_ATOMS: atom_id res chain seq x y z
N MET A 1 18.66 -38.13 -13.45
CA MET A 1 18.75 -36.91 -12.62
C MET A 1 18.57 -35.71 -13.54
N LEU A 2 17.34 -35.28 -13.77
CA LEU A 2 17.04 -33.97 -14.34
C LEU A 2 16.32 -33.23 -13.22
N LEU A 3 17.01 -32.29 -12.57
CA LEU A 3 16.40 -31.43 -11.57
C LEU A 3 15.53 -30.44 -12.33
N GLU A 4 14.23 -30.57 -12.13
CA GLU A 4 13.21 -29.68 -12.69
C GLU A 4 13.44 -28.28 -12.13
N THR A 5 13.60 -27.30 -13.01
CA THR A 5 13.66 -25.90 -12.63
C THR A 5 12.33 -25.52 -11.98
N PRO A 6 12.32 -24.86 -10.80
CA PRO A 6 11.07 -24.37 -10.25
C PRO A 6 10.49 -23.33 -11.22
N LYS A 7 9.27 -23.60 -11.72
CA LYS A 7 8.41 -22.58 -12.33
C LYS A 7 8.10 -21.54 -11.26
N PHE A 8 9.01 -20.57 -11.10
CA PHE A 8 8.69 -19.29 -10.50
C PHE A 8 7.72 -18.62 -11.48
N GLU A 9 6.44 -18.87 -11.26
CA GLU A 9 5.39 -18.06 -11.82
C GLU A 9 5.68 -16.63 -11.36
N GLU A 10 5.98 -15.74 -12.30
CA GLU A 10 6.20 -14.31 -12.07
C GLU A 10 5.09 -13.80 -11.15
N LEU A 11 5.40 -13.64 -9.85
CA LEU A 11 4.58 -12.85 -8.96
C LEU A 11 4.65 -11.42 -9.51
N LYS A 12 3.70 -11.08 -10.38
CA LYS A 12 3.45 -9.73 -10.86
C LYS A 12 3.44 -8.84 -9.63
N THR A 13 4.55 -8.16 -9.40
CA THR A 13 4.73 -7.43 -8.15
C THR A 13 3.68 -6.32 -8.18
N PRO A 14 2.79 -6.24 -7.18
CA PRO A 14 1.78 -5.21 -7.17
C PRO A 14 2.47 -3.84 -7.32
N ALA A 15 2.07 -3.08 -8.34
CA ALA A 15 2.74 -1.83 -8.67
C ALA A 15 2.72 -0.88 -7.46
N VAL A 16 3.90 -0.53 -6.96
CA VAL A 16 4.06 0.41 -5.84
C VAL A 16 4.14 1.81 -6.40
N GLN A 17 3.31 2.71 -5.90
CA GLN A 17 3.29 4.12 -6.27
C GLN A 17 3.84 4.96 -5.11
N SER A 18 4.71 5.93 -5.42
CA SER A 18 5.08 6.99 -4.49
C SER A 18 4.04 8.11 -4.57
N ILE A 19 3.46 8.50 -3.44
CA ILE A 19 2.47 9.58 -3.34
C ILE A 19 2.79 10.49 -2.16
N HIS A 20 2.11 11.63 -2.05
CA HIS A 20 2.10 12.40 -0.80
C HIS A 20 1.14 11.79 0.20
N CYS A 21 1.57 11.72 1.47
CA CYS A 21 0.76 11.27 2.57
C CYS A 21 -0.44 12.20 2.75
N PRO A 22 -1.67 11.67 2.80
CA PRO A 22 -2.86 12.50 3.00
C PRO A 22 -2.95 13.08 4.41
N ASN A 23 -2.19 12.55 5.38
CA ASN A 23 -2.12 13.09 6.73
C ASN A 23 -1.07 14.20 6.81
N CYS A 24 0.22 13.88 6.62
CA CYS A 24 1.33 14.83 6.89
C CYS A 24 1.99 15.46 5.64
N GLY A 25 1.60 15.05 4.43
CA GLY A 25 2.20 15.55 3.18
C GLY A 25 3.57 14.97 2.81
N SER A 26 4.26 14.25 3.71
CA SER A 26 5.52 13.55 3.40
C SER A 26 5.33 12.43 2.37
N PHE A 27 6.42 11.90 1.80
CA PHE A 27 6.30 10.77 0.88
C PHE A 27 5.73 9.52 1.56
N ALA A 28 4.79 8.89 0.90
CA ALA A 28 4.11 7.67 1.31
C ALA A 28 4.10 6.67 0.16
N LYS A 29 3.89 5.39 0.48
CA LYS A 29 3.77 4.31 -0.48
C LYS A 29 2.32 3.92 -0.64
N ARG A 30 1.90 3.67 -1.87
CA ARG A 30 0.61 3.07 -2.19
C ARG A 30 0.81 1.77 -2.96
N HIS A 31 0.30 0.67 -2.40
CA HIS A 31 0.35 -0.66 -2.98
C HIS A 31 -1.03 -1.04 -3.50
N ARG A 32 -1.13 -1.45 -4.78
CA ARG A 32 -2.35 -2.12 -5.28
C ARG A 32 -2.25 -3.60 -5.00
N LEU A 33 -2.91 -4.06 -3.95
CA LEU A 33 -2.90 -5.46 -3.56
C LEU A 33 -3.86 -6.28 -4.45
N ALA A 34 -3.76 -7.60 -4.35
CA ALA A 34 -4.78 -8.49 -4.91
C ALA A 34 -6.16 -8.22 -4.28
N SER A 35 -7.23 -8.70 -4.95
CA SER A 35 -8.61 -8.62 -4.46
C SER A 35 -9.15 -7.18 -4.32
N GLU A 36 -8.81 -6.31 -5.27
CA GLU A 36 -9.34 -4.94 -5.34
C GLU A 36 -9.06 -4.13 -4.08
N ARG A 37 -7.84 -4.24 -3.54
CA ARG A 37 -7.41 -3.51 -2.34
C ARG A 37 -6.30 -2.53 -2.67
N THR A 38 -6.32 -1.38 -2.03
CA THR A 38 -5.26 -0.38 -2.11
C THR A 38 -4.83 -0.01 -0.70
N GLN A 39 -3.57 -0.31 -0.37
CA GLN A 39 -2.94 0.01 0.90
C GLN A 39 -2.07 1.25 0.71
N THR A 40 -2.25 2.25 1.56
CA THR A 40 -1.41 3.45 1.63
C THR A 40 -0.75 3.49 3.00
N GLU A 41 0.57 3.66 3.05
CA GLU A 41 1.35 3.72 4.28
C GLU A 41 2.36 4.88 4.21
N CYS A 42 2.49 5.64 5.30
CA CYS A 42 3.46 6.71 5.43
C CYS A 42 4.47 6.38 6.54
N PRO A 43 5.77 6.29 6.21
CA PRO A 43 6.81 6.03 7.21
C PRO A 43 7.14 7.23 8.10
N THR A 44 6.59 8.42 7.82
CA THR A 44 6.91 9.66 8.56
C THR A 44 5.97 9.92 9.73
N CYS A 45 4.69 9.61 9.57
CA CYS A 45 3.67 9.89 10.58
C CYS A 45 2.83 8.65 10.91
N ASP A 46 3.31 7.46 10.54
CA ASP A 46 2.62 6.18 10.73
C ASP A 46 1.16 6.14 10.22
N TYR A 47 0.85 6.97 9.23
CA TYR A 47 -0.46 6.93 8.57
C TYR A 47 -0.63 5.63 7.79
N PHE A 48 -1.75 4.96 7.99
CA PHE A 48 -2.14 3.74 7.28
C PHE A 48 -3.58 3.82 6.80
N MET A 49 -3.83 3.37 5.57
CA MET A 49 -5.17 3.29 5.01
C MET A 49 -5.30 2.14 4.02
N LEU A 50 -6.25 1.25 4.25
CA LEU A 50 -6.66 0.19 3.35
C LEU A 50 -8.04 0.50 2.77
N THR A 51 -8.15 0.52 1.45
CA THR A 51 -9.39 0.83 0.72
C THR A 51 -9.73 -0.23 -0.31
N CYS A 52 -11.01 -0.39 -0.63
CA CYS A 52 -11.42 -1.12 -1.82
C CYS A 52 -11.14 -0.26 -3.06
N SER A 53 -10.30 -0.73 -3.99
CA SER A 53 -9.96 0.00 -5.22
C SER A 53 -11.12 0.13 -6.20
N ARG A 54 -12.17 -0.70 -6.05
CA ARG A 54 -13.37 -0.65 -6.90
C ARG A 54 -14.39 0.36 -6.38
N THR A 55 -14.66 0.40 -5.08
CA THR A 55 -15.71 1.25 -4.49
C THR A 55 -15.17 2.50 -3.80
N GLY A 56 -13.88 2.54 -3.48
CA GLY A 56 -13.27 3.57 -2.64
C GLY A 56 -13.58 3.43 -1.14
N SER A 57 -14.35 2.41 -0.73
CA SER A 57 -14.71 2.20 0.68
C SER A 57 -13.48 1.97 1.54
N VAL A 58 -13.43 2.61 2.70
CA VAL A 58 -12.38 2.39 3.71
C VAL A 58 -12.63 1.07 4.40
N LEU A 59 -11.64 0.17 4.34
CA LEU A 59 -11.67 -1.12 5.01
C LEU A 59 -11.00 -1.04 6.38
N GLU A 60 -9.89 -0.29 6.46
CA GLU A 60 -9.13 -0.05 7.68
C GLU A 60 -8.37 1.27 7.56
N ALA A 61 -8.26 2.04 8.65
CA ALA A 61 -7.51 3.29 8.65
C ALA A 61 -6.96 3.62 10.05
N TYR A 62 -5.73 4.11 10.08
CA TYR A 62 -5.07 4.67 11.25
C TYR A 62 -4.41 5.99 10.86
N ALA A 63 -4.67 7.06 11.61
CA ALA A 63 -4.09 8.37 11.39
C ALA A 63 -3.62 8.96 12.72
N PRO A 64 -2.31 9.04 12.95
CA PRO A 64 -1.77 9.74 14.11
C PRO A 64 -2.07 11.24 14.06
N GLY A 65 -2.31 11.82 15.24
CA GLY A 65 -2.50 13.25 15.39
C GLY A 65 -1.25 14.02 14.98
N LEU A 66 -1.43 15.06 14.17
CA LEU A 66 -0.35 15.96 13.81
C LEU A 66 -0.30 17.14 14.78
N TRP A 67 0.90 17.47 15.21
CA TRP A 67 1.16 18.64 16.03
C TRP A 67 1.06 19.87 15.12
N VAL A 68 0.03 20.68 15.33
CA VAL A 68 -0.04 22.02 14.74
C VAL A 68 0.93 22.90 15.52
N ARG A 69 1.87 23.55 14.82
CA ARG A 69 2.74 24.56 15.39
C ARG A 69 2.01 25.88 15.55
#